data_AF-A0A0G1WRQ3-F1
#
_entry.id   AF-A0A0G1WRQ3-F1
#
_cell.length_a   1.000
_cell.length_b   1.000
_cell.length_c   1.000
_cell.angle_alpha   90.00
_cell.angle_beta   90.00
_cell.angle_gamma   90.00
#
_symmetry.space_group_name_H-M   'P 1'
#
loop_
_entity.id
_entity.type
_entity.pdbx_description
1 polymer ?
#
loop_
_entity_poly.entity_id
_entity_poly.type
_entity_poly.pdbx_seq_one_letter_code
_entity_poly.pdbx_strand_id
1 'polypeptide(L)'
;MREFFSGSIVIQSYVIGYNDAMPRATLLSFLAILVFLIVALHAAAIFLHLYWTLWWYDIIVHFLGGLFTGLLVLWLRFFSGYFGAEAFPAGQSVLLFALAATLVVGIGWEIFERIFGNTWSVEGYYMDTTLDIIFDFIGGACAFVFFKRKYMAQKRNA
;
A
#
# COMPACT_ATOMS: atom_id res chain seq x y z
N MET A 1 32.19 -41.84 7.56
CA MET A 1 30.76 -41.65 7.20
C MET A 1 30.21 -40.39 7.88
N ARG A 2 30.75 -39.20 7.58
CA ARG A 2 30.37 -37.90 8.20
C ARG A 2 30.39 -36.71 7.24
N GLU A 3 30.07 -36.91 5.95
CA GLU A 3 30.05 -35.79 4.98
C GLU A 3 28.69 -35.57 4.30
N PHE A 4 27.66 -36.37 4.59
CA PHE A 4 26.38 -36.31 3.87
C PHE A 4 25.33 -35.35 4.45
N PHE A 5 25.59 -34.69 5.59
CA PHE A 5 24.59 -33.85 6.27
C PHE A 5 24.78 -32.33 6.11
N SER A 6 25.92 -31.88 5.58
CA SER A 6 26.22 -30.44 5.42
C SER A 6 25.49 -29.81 4.22
N GLY A 7 25.43 -30.53 3.08
CA GLY A 7 24.83 -30.00 1.84
C GLY A 7 23.33 -29.74 1.95
N SER A 8 22.58 -30.58 2.68
CA SER A 8 21.12 -30.43 2.82
C SER A 8 20.72 -29.18 3.59
N ILE A 9 21.49 -28.81 4.63
CA ILE A 9 21.23 -27.62 5.46
C ILE A 9 21.51 -26.33 4.67
N VAL A 10 22.59 -26.31 3.89
CA VAL A 10 22.96 -25.16 3.05
C VAL A 10 21.92 -24.96 1.93
N ILE A 11 21.46 -26.04 1.29
CA ILE A 11 20.43 -25.95 0.26
C ILE A 11 19.09 -25.50 0.86
N GLN A 12 18.68 -26.02 2.03
CA GLN A 12 17.44 -25.58 2.70
C GLN A 12 17.49 -24.10 3.06
N SER A 13 18.59 -23.62 3.63
CA SER A 13 18.72 -22.20 3.98
C SER A 13 18.75 -21.28 2.74
N TYR A 14 19.34 -21.72 1.63
CA TYR A 14 19.32 -20.97 0.36
C TYR A 14 17.92 -20.92 -0.26
N VAL A 15 17.19 -22.05 -0.25
CA VAL A 15 15.81 -22.14 -0.76
C VAL A 15 14.84 -21.32 0.10
N ILE A 16 15.00 -21.32 1.43
CA ILE A 16 14.20 -20.49 2.35
C ILE A 16 14.46 -19.00 2.07
N GLY A 17 15.73 -18.58 1.97
CA GLY A 17 16.07 -17.19 1.65
C GLY A 17 15.54 -16.71 0.30
N TYR A 18 15.55 -17.58 -0.72
CA TYR A 18 14.99 -17.28 -2.03
C TYR A 18 13.45 -17.13 -1.99
N ASN A 19 12.77 -18.02 -1.29
CA ASN A 19 11.31 -18.00 -1.18
C ASN A 19 10.79 -16.81 -0.36
N ASP A 20 11.54 -16.32 0.63
CA ASP A 20 11.18 -15.12 1.40
C ASP A 20 11.50 -13.82 0.64
N ALA A 21 12.53 -13.82 -0.23
CA ALA A 21 12.88 -12.66 -1.05
C ALA A 21 11.87 -12.39 -2.18
N MET A 22 11.23 -13.43 -2.73
CA MET A 22 10.29 -13.28 -3.85
C MET A 22 9.04 -12.45 -3.53
N PRO A 23 8.30 -12.67 -2.41
CA PRO A 23 7.20 -11.82 -1.99
C PRO A 23 7.62 -10.36 -1.76
N ARG A 24 8.79 -10.16 -1.14
CA ARG A 24 9.35 -8.84 -0.84
C ARG A 24 9.60 -8.04 -2.11
N ALA A 25 10.33 -8.61 -3.06
CA ALA A 25 10.68 -7.92 -4.31
C ALA A 25 9.44 -7.71 -5.19
N THR A 26 8.56 -8.70 -5.27
CA THR A 26 7.33 -8.60 -6.08
C THR A 26 6.41 -7.49 -5.58
N LEU A 27 6.15 -7.40 -4.28
CA LEU A 27 5.32 -6.33 -3.73
C LEU A 27 5.98 -4.96 -3.86
N LEU A 28 7.31 -4.87 -3.71
CA LEU A 28 8.03 -3.62 -3.90
C LEU A 28 7.95 -3.13 -5.35
N SER A 29 8.13 -4.02 -6.33
CA SER A 29 7.97 -3.67 -7.76
C SER A 29 6.54 -3.22 -8.07
N PHE A 30 5.53 -3.88 -7.49
CA PHE A 30 4.15 -3.46 -7.63
C PHE A 30 3.90 -2.06 -7.03
N LEU A 31 4.43 -1.79 -5.83
CA LEU A 31 4.36 -0.48 -5.18
C LEU A 31 5.04 0.60 -6.04
N ALA A 32 6.20 0.31 -6.62
CA ALA A 32 6.90 1.23 -7.51
C ALA A 32 6.04 1.58 -8.74
N ILE A 33 5.49 0.58 -9.42
CA ILE A 33 4.60 0.81 -10.58
C ILE A 33 3.36 1.61 -10.16
N LEU A 34 2.77 1.28 -9.01
CA LEU A 34 1.58 1.95 -8.50
C LEU A 34 1.84 3.43 -8.19
N VAL A 35 2.95 3.77 -7.52
CA VAL A 35 3.28 5.18 -7.25
C VAL A 35 3.62 5.94 -8.52
N PHE A 36 4.31 5.32 -9.49
CA PHE A 36 4.53 5.96 -10.79
C PHE A 36 3.21 6.24 -11.53
N LEU A 37 2.23 5.33 -11.46
CA LEU A 37 0.90 5.55 -12.00
C LEU A 37 0.19 6.72 -11.30
N ILE A 38 0.21 6.77 -9.96
CA ILE A 38 -0.41 7.86 -9.18
C ILE A 38 0.22 9.21 -9.56
N VAL A 39 1.54 9.30 -9.59
CA VAL A 39 2.25 10.52 -9.99
C VAL A 39 1.91 10.92 -11.42
N ALA A 40 1.84 9.97 -12.35
CA ALA A 40 1.47 10.26 -13.73
C ALA A 40 0.03 10.78 -13.86
N LEU A 41 -0.93 10.18 -13.13
CA LEU A 41 -2.32 10.63 -13.08
C LEU A 41 -2.42 12.03 -12.48
N HIS A 42 -1.80 12.27 -11.33
CA HIS A 42 -1.78 13.59 -10.69
C HIS A 42 -1.15 14.66 -11.61
N ALA A 43 0.00 14.38 -12.21
CA ALA A 43 0.64 15.31 -13.15
C ALA A 43 -0.23 15.58 -14.38
N ALA A 44 -0.88 14.55 -14.94
CA ALA A 44 -1.84 14.72 -16.03
C ALA A 44 -3.05 15.55 -15.61
N ALA A 45 -3.54 15.37 -14.38
CA ALA A 45 -4.66 16.12 -13.84
C ALA A 45 -4.35 17.61 -13.70
N ILE A 46 -3.15 17.95 -13.24
CA ILE A 46 -2.70 19.34 -13.18
C ILE A 46 -2.52 19.91 -14.59
N PHE A 47 -1.79 19.21 -15.46
CA PHE A 47 -1.45 19.72 -16.79
C PHE A 47 -2.67 19.88 -17.72
N LEU A 48 -3.62 18.95 -17.64
CA LEU A 48 -4.84 18.93 -18.46
C LEU A 48 -6.05 19.51 -17.73
N HIS A 49 -5.87 20.07 -16.54
CA HIS A 49 -6.94 20.59 -15.68
C HIS A 49 -8.05 19.59 -15.36
N LEU A 50 -7.72 18.30 -15.19
CA LEU A 50 -8.71 17.24 -14.95
C LEU A 50 -9.39 17.37 -13.58
N TYR A 51 -8.69 17.86 -12.56
CA TYR A 51 -9.30 18.12 -11.24
C TYR A 51 -10.48 19.10 -11.33
N TRP A 52 -10.37 20.12 -12.19
CA TRP A 52 -11.40 21.15 -12.36
C TRP A 52 -12.45 20.83 -13.42
N THR A 53 -12.30 19.72 -14.15
CA THR A 53 -13.21 19.36 -15.26
C THR A 53 -13.92 18.03 -15.06
N LEU A 54 -13.30 17.10 -14.33
CA LEU A 54 -13.82 15.77 -14.05
C LEU A 54 -13.92 15.58 -12.53
N TRP A 55 -15.11 15.81 -11.98
CA TRP A 55 -15.38 15.74 -10.53
C TRP A 55 -15.01 14.40 -9.86
N TRP A 56 -14.95 13.31 -10.63
CA TRP A 56 -14.61 11.98 -10.12
C TRP A 56 -13.12 11.66 -10.22
N TYR A 57 -12.32 12.50 -10.87
CA TYR A 57 -10.93 12.19 -11.15
C TYR A 57 -10.12 12.06 -9.86
N ASP A 58 -10.32 12.99 -8.93
CA ASP A 58 -9.59 13.02 -7.67
C ASP A 58 -9.87 11.79 -6.80
N ILE A 59 -11.14 11.38 -6.79
CA ILE A 59 -11.61 10.15 -6.14
C ILE A 59 -10.78 8.92 -6.57
N ILE A 60 -10.42 8.81 -7.86
CA ILE A 60 -9.58 7.71 -8.35
C ILE A 60 -8.15 7.82 -7.82
N VAL A 61 -7.59 9.03 -7.81
CA VAL A 61 -6.22 9.28 -7.32
C VAL A 61 -6.14 8.98 -5.82
N HIS A 62 -7.12 9.42 -5.01
CA HIS A 62 -7.23 9.10 -3.58
C HIS A 62 -7.40 7.60 -3.33
N PHE A 63 -8.30 6.93 -4.05
CA PHE A 63 -8.41 5.47 -3.93
C PHE A 63 -7.07 4.75 -4.16
N LEU A 64 -6.32 5.14 -5.19
CA LEU A 64 -5.00 4.58 -5.48
C LEU A 64 -3.96 4.98 -4.42
N GLY A 65 -4.03 6.21 -3.90
CA GLY A 65 -3.21 6.73 -2.80
C GLY A 65 -3.39 5.92 -1.52
N GLY A 66 -4.64 5.66 -1.12
CA GLY A 66 -4.96 4.80 0.00
C GLY A 66 -4.52 3.35 -0.20
N LEU A 67 -4.72 2.79 -1.40
CA LEU A 67 -4.22 1.46 -1.76
C LEU A 67 -2.69 1.38 -1.65
N PHE A 68 -1.98 2.37 -2.20
CA PHE A 68 -0.53 2.46 -2.13
C PHE A 68 -0.05 2.57 -0.68
N THR A 69 -0.62 3.49 0.10
CA THR A 69 -0.25 3.70 1.50
C THR A 69 -0.45 2.45 2.33
N GLY A 70 -1.63 1.81 2.23
CA GLY A 70 -1.92 0.57 2.93
C GLY A 70 -0.94 -0.55 2.58
N LEU A 71 -0.62 -0.75 1.30
CA LEU A 71 0.34 -1.77 0.88
C LEU A 71 1.78 -1.42 1.30
N LEU A 72 2.15 -0.14 1.25
CA LEU A 72 3.49 0.33 1.62
C LEU A 72 3.75 0.10 3.10
N VAL A 73 2.82 0.46 4.00
CA VAL A 73 3.04 0.25 5.44
C VAL A 73 3.08 -1.25 5.80
N LEU A 74 2.30 -2.08 5.11
CA LEU A 74 2.35 -3.53 5.29
C LEU A 74 3.68 -4.10 4.78
N TRP A 75 4.16 -3.64 3.62
CA TRP A 75 5.49 -4.00 3.13
C TRP A 75 6.59 -3.56 4.09
N LEU A 76 6.52 -2.32 4.59
CA LEU A 76 7.47 -1.79 5.56
C LEU A 76 7.47 -2.64 6.83
N ARG A 77 6.29 -2.95 7.39
CA ARG A 77 6.18 -3.69 8.64
C ARG A 77 6.65 -5.14 8.54
N PHE A 78 6.36 -5.82 7.43
CA PHE A 78 6.52 -7.28 7.33
C PHE A 78 7.63 -7.73 6.37
N PHE A 79 8.01 -6.92 5.37
CA PHE A 79 8.96 -7.32 4.32
C PHE A 79 10.21 -6.43 4.19
N SER A 80 10.27 -5.26 4.84
CA SER A 80 11.46 -4.39 4.74
C SER A 80 12.69 -4.96 5.43
N GLY A 81 12.49 -5.72 6.52
CA GLY A 81 13.55 -6.17 7.42
C GLY A 81 13.82 -5.22 8.59
N TYR A 82 13.23 -4.02 8.63
CA TYR A 82 13.50 -3.01 9.67
C TYR A 82 12.87 -3.32 11.02
N PHE A 83 11.76 -4.07 11.05
CA PHE A 83 10.96 -4.32 12.26
C PHE A 83 10.99 -5.79 12.71
N GLY A 84 11.99 -6.56 12.24
CA GLY A 84 12.11 -7.99 12.51
C GLY A 84 11.09 -8.87 11.78
N ALA A 85 11.39 -10.16 11.68
CA ALA A 85 10.51 -11.15 11.07
C ALA A 85 9.48 -11.65 12.11
N GLU A 86 8.38 -10.93 12.25
CA GLU A 86 7.25 -11.41 13.06
C GLU A 86 6.29 -12.25 12.23
N ALA A 87 5.75 -13.30 12.85
CA ALA A 87 4.58 -13.98 12.30
C ALA A 87 3.45 -12.96 12.11
N PHE A 88 2.61 -13.16 11.10
CA PHE A 88 1.49 -12.25 10.90
C PHE A 88 0.56 -12.31 12.13
N PRO A 89 0.23 -11.16 12.74
CA PRO A 89 -0.74 -11.14 13.83
C PRO A 89 -2.15 -11.44 13.29
N ALA A 90 -3.15 -11.40 14.17
CA ALA A 90 -4.54 -11.56 13.77
C ALA A 90 -4.89 -10.61 12.61
N GLY A 91 -5.65 -11.11 11.62
CA GLY A 91 -5.99 -10.32 10.42
C GLY A 91 -6.67 -8.98 10.75
N GLN A 92 -7.44 -8.92 11.84
CA GLN A 92 -8.05 -7.68 12.31
C GLN A 92 -7.00 -6.62 12.68
N SER A 93 -5.91 -7.01 13.35
CA SER A 93 -4.83 -6.09 13.72
C SER A 93 -4.10 -5.56 12.48
N VAL A 94 -3.89 -6.41 11.47
CA VAL A 94 -3.28 -6.01 10.19
C VAL A 94 -4.17 -5.04 9.43
N LEU A 95 -5.49 -5.30 9.39
CA LEU A 95 -6.47 -4.39 8.79
C LEU A 95 -6.48 -3.03 9.49
N LEU A 96 -6.61 -3.02 10.83
CA LEU A 96 -6.64 -1.77 11.60
C LEU A 96 -5.36 -0.97 11.42
N PHE A 97 -4.20 -1.63 11.36
CA PHE A 97 -2.93 -0.97 11.09
C PHE A 97 -2.90 -0.30 9.71
N ALA A 98 -3.32 -1.01 8.67
CA ALA A 98 -3.36 -0.46 7.31
C ALA A 98 -4.35 0.72 7.18
N LEU A 99 -5.55 0.59 7.79
CA LEU A 99 -6.55 1.65 7.77
C LEU A 99 -6.12 2.88 8.57
N ALA A 100 -5.53 2.69 9.76
CA ALA A 100 -5.04 3.79 10.58
C ALA A 100 -3.95 4.58 9.85
N ALA A 101 -2.99 3.88 9.23
CA ALA A 101 -1.95 4.54 8.44
C ALA A 101 -2.53 5.30 7.23
N THR A 102 -3.48 4.69 6.53
CA THR A 102 -4.13 5.30 5.37
C THR A 102 -4.90 6.56 5.76
N LEU A 103 -5.65 6.54 6.86
CA LEU A 103 -6.35 7.71 7.38
C LEU A 103 -5.39 8.82 7.79
N VAL A 104 -4.27 8.50 8.45
CA VAL A 104 -3.27 9.49 8.84
C VAL A 104 -2.67 10.18 7.61
N VAL A 105 -2.34 9.42 6.57
CA VAL A 105 -1.78 9.98 5.33
C VAL A 105 -2.83 10.75 4.54
N GLY A 106 -4.04 10.21 4.37
CA GLY A 106 -5.14 10.87 3.65
C GLY A 106 -5.56 12.18 4.31
N ILE A 107 -5.82 12.18 5.62
CA ILE A 107 -6.10 13.42 6.36
C ILE A 107 -4.92 14.40 6.28
N GLY A 108 -3.69 13.90 6.30
CA GLY A 108 -2.49 14.72 6.11
C GLY A 108 -2.45 15.38 4.73
N TRP A 109 -2.88 14.67 3.69
CA TRP A 109 -2.99 15.18 2.32
C TRP A 109 -4.03 16.29 2.21
N GLU A 110 -5.22 16.09 2.78
CA GLU A 110 -6.29 17.10 2.82
C GLU A 110 -5.87 18.40 3.53
N ILE A 111 -5.14 18.27 4.65
CA ILE A 111 -4.58 19.41 5.37
C ILE A 111 -3.52 20.11 4.50
N PHE A 112 -2.66 19.35 3.83
CA PHE A 112 -1.68 19.89 2.90
C PHE A 112 -2.36 20.70 1.80
N GLU A 113 -3.36 20.16 1.12
CA GLU A 113 -4.07 20.86 0.06
C GLU A 113 -4.70 22.15 0.56
N ARG A 114 -5.33 22.10 1.74
CA ARG A 114 -5.97 23.27 2.32
C ARG A 114 -4.98 24.40 2.63
N ILE A 115 -3.79 24.06 3.12
CA ILE A 115 -2.72 25.02 3.46
C ILE A 115 -2.16 25.68 2.19
N PHE A 116 -1.96 24.90 1.14
CA PHE A 116 -1.37 25.38 -0.11
C PHE A 116 -2.39 25.98 -1.08
N GLY A 117 -3.68 26.02 -0.70
CA GLY A 117 -4.75 26.57 -1.53
C GLY A 117 -5.10 25.68 -2.73
N ASN A 118 -4.74 24.40 -2.65
CA ASN A 118 -4.96 23.40 -3.67
C ASN A 118 -6.33 22.73 -3.55
N THR A 119 -7.36 23.46 -3.08
CA THR A 119 -8.71 22.92 -2.94
C THR A 119 -9.36 22.88 -4.33
N TRP A 120 -9.08 21.83 -5.10
CA TRP A 120 -9.30 21.75 -6.55
C TRP A 120 -10.63 21.10 -6.94
N SER A 121 -11.73 21.55 -6.33
CA SER A 121 -13.03 20.89 -6.45
C SER A 121 -14.13 21.78 -6.99
N VAL A 122 -14.87 21.25 -7.96
CA VAL A 122 -16.13 21.85 -8.46
C VAL A 122 -17.22 21.76 -7.39
N GLU A 123 -17.17 20.74 -6.53
CA GLU A 123 -18.26 20.39 -5.61
C GLU A 123 -18.12 21.08 -4.24
N GLY A 124 -17.01 21.79 -4.07
CA GLY A 124 -16.64 22.51 -2.86
C GLY A 124 -15.87 21.64 -1.88
N TYR A 125 -14.92 22.28 -1.19
CA TYR A 125 -13.91 21.64 -0.34
C TYR A 125 -14.45 20.58 0.62
N TYR A 126 -15.57 20.83 1.31
CA TYR A 126 -16.07 19.88 2.31
C TYR A 126 -16.58 18.56 1.71
N MET A 127 -17.22 18.62 0.54
CA MET A 127 -17.72 17.41 -0.12
C MET A 127 -16.55 16.60 -0.68
N ASP A 128 -15.62 17.30 -1.33
CA ASP A 128 -14.36 16.78 -1.89
C ASP A 128 -13.58 15.98 -0.84
N THR A 129 -13.10 16.67 0.20
CA THR A 129 -12.37 16.10 1.33
C THR A 129 -13.08 14.91 1.97
N THR A 130 -14.42 14.95 2.03
CA THR A 130 -15.19 13.82 2.58
C THR A 130 -15.09 12.59 1.67
N LEU A 131 -15.24 12.77 0.36
CA LEU A 131 -15.10 11.70 -0.62
C LEU A 131 -13.66 11.18 -0.64
N ASP A 132 -12.68 12.07 -0.61
CA ASP A 132 -11.26 11.73 -0.64
C ASP A 132 -10.86 10.85 0.55
N ILE A 133 -11.25 11.24 1.77
CA ILE A 133 -11.04 10.41 2.98
C ILE A 133 -11.75 9.06 2.87
N ILE A 134 -12.98 9.01 2.34
CA ILE A 134 -13.72 7.75 2.15
C ILE A 134 -12.98 6.84 1.17
N PHE A 135 -12.50 7.37 0.05
CA PHE A 135 -11.86 6.58 -0.98
C PHE A 135 -10.42 6.18 -0.63
N ASP A 136 -9.69 7.01 0.12
CA ASP A 136 -8.47 6.61 0.79
C ASP A 136 -8.73 5.39 1.70
N PHE A 137 -9.75 5.48 2.56
CA PHE A 137 -10.11 4.40 3.47
C PHE A 137 -10.47 3.10 2.73
N ILE A 138 -11.26 3.18 1.65
CA ILE A 138 -11.60 2.03 0.80
C ILE A 138 -10.32 1.45 0.14
N GLY A 139 -9.43 2.30 -0.35
CA GLY A 139 -8.13 1.90 -0.90
C GLY A 139 -7.30 1.12 0.12
N GLY A 140 -7.20 1.62 1.36
CA GLY A 140 -6.53 0.93 2.47
C GLY A 140 -7.18 -0.42 2.84
N ALA A 141 -8.51 -0.51 2.79
CA ALA A 141 -9.22 -1.79 2.99
C ALA A 141 -8.90 -2.79 1.86
N CYS A 142 -8.86 -2.34 0.61
CA CYS A 142 -8.47 -3.14 -0.54
C CYS A 142 -7.00 -3.61 -0.43
N ALA A 143 -6.10 -2.75 0.07
CA ALA A 143 -4.71 -3.12 0.36
C ALA A 143 -4.63 -4.32 1.30
N PHE A 144 -5.38 -4.28 2.40
CA PHE A 144 -5.46 -5.40 3.34
C PHE A 144 -6.00 -6.67 2.69
N VAL A 145 -7.10 -6.59 1.94
CA VAL A 145 -7.71 -7.77 1.28
C VAL A 145 -6.70 -8.40 0.31
N PHE A 146 -6.02 -7.59 -0.50
CA PHE A 146 -4.96 -8.03 -1.40
C PHE A 146 -3.82 -8.72 -0.63
N PHE A 147 -3.29 -8.06 0.41
CA PHE A 147 -2.18 -8.56 1.20
C PHE A 147 -2.53 -9.88 1.91
N LYS A 148 -3.71 -9.96 2.52
CA LYS A 148 -4.20 -11.15 3.22
C LYS A 148 -4.32 -12.34 2.25
N ARG A 149 -4.92 -12.14 1.08
CA ARG A 149 -5.11 -13.20 0.08
C ARG A 149 -3.78 -13.71 -0.47
N LYS A 150 -2.84 -12.81 -0.74
CA LYS A 150 -1.58 -13.16 -1.39
C LYS A 150 -0.52 -13.68 -0.43
N TYR A 151 -0.43 -13.16 0.79
CA TYR A 151 0.71 -13.44 1.68
C TYR A 151 0.32 -14.13 2.99
N MET A 152 -0.81 -13.76 3.59
CA MET A 152 -1.24 -14.38 4.86
C MET A 152 -1.90 -15.75 4.66
N ALA A 153 -2.69 -15.92 3.60
CA ALA A 153 -3.36 -17.19 3.30
C ALA A 153 -2.39 -18.27 2.81
N GLN A 154 -1.35 -17.89 2.07
CA GLN A 154 -0.32 -18.82 1.56
C GLN A 154 0.50 -19.44 2.71
N LYS A 155 0.84 -18.66 3.73
CA LYS A 155 1.66 -19.11 4.87
C LYS A 155 0.93 -20.06 5.83
N ARG A 156 -0.40 -20.21 5.70
CA ARG A 156 -1.20 -21.14 6.53
C ARG A 156 -1.27 -22.56 5.94
N ASN A 157 -0.89 -22.72 4.67
CA ASN A 157 -0.96 -23.98 3.93
C ASN A 157 0.43 -24.58 3.60
N ALA A 158 1.50 -23.94 4.08
CA ALA A 158 2.88 -24.40 4.00
C ALA A 158 3.37 -24.77 5.40
#